data_AF-A0A177EJ89-F1
#
_entry.id   AF-A0A177EJ89-F1
#
_cell.length_a   1.000
_cell.length_b   1.000
_cell.length_c   1.000
_cell.angle_alpha   90.00
_cell.angle_beta   90.00
_cell.angle_gamma   90.00
#
_symmetry.space_group_name_H-M   'P 1'
#
loop_
_entity.id
_entity.type
_entity.pdbx_description
1 polymer ?
#
loop_
_entity_poly.entity_id
_entity_poly.type
_entity_poly.pdbx_seq_one_letter_code
_entity_poly.pdbx_strand_id
1 'polypeptide(L)'
;MQKFKCYHPGVAVIGLTLLLAIIRPATCTQGTTSEPVLAQTHNLSKNRTLQKKPEPDQKAIFFGPYTNQTIEFFKNCNAELDVVWLGCRVCMVNIQPKHINIYLDDLWSNEIPEKIDPRSIFTAISIFGSAPKPHRPTRPPSLPTLARLLQTLSDVQVGMLFIESFPRQVEPLPTTTPPIHLHVTDMLSLRNVSPSFLEWFCGAVDLSKCEHGITVALAWCNTKSIACLDYLSIKALSGLSLIGLLSLKHLDCSLKKCTDANALLALYHLPKLSNVSMDQALAISETVWSALWIDVHIWNCVCCLVSGCISVKDQLVINVTQMEKLWEGVAGWKDPGLWGGCWW
;
A
#
# COMPACT_ATOMS: atom_id res chain seq x y z
N MET A 1 27.97 -23.87 -3.30
CA MET A 1 26.63 -24.00 -3.91
C MET A 1 25.56 -23.65 -2.87
N GLN A 2 25.10 -22.39 -2.86
CA GLN A 2 23.99 -21.95 -1.99
C GLN A 2 22.67 -22.41 -2.62
N LYS A 3 21.91 -23.24 -1.90
CA LYS A 3 20.55 -23.63 -2.29
C LYS A 3 19.62 -22.44 -2.08
N PHE A 4 19.18 -21.79 -3.16
CA PHE A 4 18.06 -20.86 -3.10
C PHE A 4 16.80 -21.67 -2.73
N LYS A 5 16.25 -21.43 -1.53
CA LYS A 5 14.93 -21.95 -1.17
C LYS A 5 13.91 -21.32 -2.11
N CYS A 6 13.28 -22.13 -2.95
CA CYS A 6 12.15 -21.69 -3.76
C CYS A 6 11.07 -21.12 -2.85
N TYR A 7 10.69 -19.88 -3.10
CA TYR A 7 9.62 -19.18 -2.41
C TYR A 7 8.30 -19.91 -2.67
N HIS A 8 7.56 -20.29 -1.62
CA HIS A 8 6.27 -20.96 -1.77
C HIS A 8 5.20 -19.94 -2.19
N PRO A 9 4.54 -20.10 -3.36
CA PRO A 9 3.59 -19.10 -3.87
C PRO A 9 2.34 -18.91 -2.97
N GLY A 10 2.01 -19.87 -2.10
CA GLY A 10 0.83 -19.79 -1.22
C GLY A 10 0.91 -18.70 -0.13
N VAL A 11 2.11 -18.41 0.41
CA VAL A 11 2.29 -17.38 1.45
C VAL A 11 2.16 -15.97 0.86
N ALA A 12 2.56 -15.80 -0.40
CA ALA A 12 2.49 -14.53 -1.12
C ALA A 12 1.04 -14.11 -1.44
N VAL A 13 0.15 -15.08 -1.70
CA VAL A 13 -1.29 -14.81 -1.95
C VAL A 13 -1.99 -14.40 -0.66
N ILE A 14 -1.69 -15.04 0.47
CA ILE A 14 -2.28 -14.68 1.77
C ILE A 14 -1.88 -13.25 2.16
N GLY A 15 -0.60 -12.88 2.04
CA GLY A 15 -0.18 -11.53 2.39
C GLY A 15 -0.73 -10.43 1.48
N LEU A 16 -0.94 -10.69 0.18
CA LEU A 16 -1.57 -9.71 -0.73
C LEU A 16 -3.08 -9.61 -0.48
N THR A 17 -3.75 -10.72 -0.18
CA THR A 17 -5.16 -10.72 0.21
C THR A 17 -5.34 -10.06 1.56
N LEU A 18 -4.42 -10.27 2.51
CA LEU A 18 -4.36 -9.54 3.77
C LEU A 18 -4.16 -8.05 3.50
N LEU A 19 -3.16 -7.64 2.73
CA LEU A 19 -2.90 -6.23 2.42
C LEU A 19 -4.12 -5.57 1.73
N LEU A 20 -4.72 -6.23 0.73
CA LEU A 20 -5.92 -5.72 0.07
C LEU A 20 -7.17 -5.76 0.97
N ALA A 21 -7.23 -6.68 1.94
CA ALA A 21 -8.28 -6.71 2.96
C ALA A 21 -8.07 -5.62 4.03
N ILE A 22 -6.82 -5.28 4.35
CA ILE A 22 -6.40 -4.18 5.23
C ILE A 22 -6.84 -2.84 4.63
N ILE A 23 -6.70 -2.67 3.31
CA ILE A 23 -6.88 -1.37 2.64
C ILE A 23 -8.26 -1.23 2.00
N ARG A 24 -9.18 -2.20 2.11
CA ARG A 24 -10.55 -1.97 1.61
C ARG A 24 -11.07 -0.72 2.32
N PRO A 25 -11.28 0.40 1.61
CA PRO A 25 -11.87 1.56 2.25
C PRO A 25 -13.21 1.07 2.76
N ALA A 26 -13.51 1.31 4.03
CA ALA A 26 -14.89 1.35 4.45
C ALA A 26 -15.54 2.42 3.57
N THR A 27 -16.13 2.02 2.45
CA THR A 27 -16.95 2.90 1.62
C THR A 27 -18.02 3.41 2.55
N CYS A 28 -17.81 4.63 3.05
CA CYS A 28 -18.71 5.32 3.94
C CYS A 28 -19.93 5.63 3.09
N THR A 29 -20.84 4.66 3.01
CA THR A 29 -22.20 4.88 2.56
C THR A 29 -22.76 5.86 3.58
N GLN A 30 -22.92 7.12 3.17
CA GLN A 30 -23.62 8.10 3.98
C GLN A 30 -25.03 7.55 4.22
N GLY A 31 -25.23 6.95 5.39
CA GLY A 31 -26.47 6.35 5.82
C GLY A 31 -27.52 7.44 5.99
N THR A 32 -28.50 7.44 5.09
CA THR A 32 -29.76 8.13 5.31
C THR A 32 -30.42 7.49 6.53
N THR A 33 -30.63 8.30 7.57
CA THR A 33 -31.31 7.92 8.80
C THR A 33 -32.71 7.39 8.44
N SER A 34 -33.00 6.12 8.76
CA SER A 34 -34.36 5.58 8.68
C SER A 34 -34.73 4.94 10.02
N GLU A 35 -35.88 5.39 10.54
CA GLU A 35 -36.55 4.92 11.76
C GLU A 35 -37.01 3.45 11.65
N PRO A 36 -37.20 2.76 12.79
CA PRO A 36 -37.66 1.39 12.80
C PRO A 36 -39.18 1.32 12.60
N VAL A 37 -39.63 0.79 11.46
CA VAL A 37 -41.04 0.44 11.21
C VAL A 37 -41.23 -1.07 11.29
N LEU A 38 -42.25 -1.45 12.07
CA LEU A 38 -42.69 -2.82 12.36
C LEU A 38 -42.96 -3.66 11.11
N ALA A 39 -42.67 -4.96 11.23
CA ALA A 39 -42.82 -5.99 10.22
C ALA A 39 -44.27 -6.20 9.74
N GLN A 40 -44.45 -6.18 8.42
CA GLN A 40 -45.54 -6.87 7.72
C GLN A 40 -44.98 -7.72 6.58
N THR A 41 -45.24 -9.02 6.65
CA THR A 41 -44.90 -10.03 5.65
C THR A 41 -46.00 -10.09 4.59
N HIS A 42 -45.72 -9.62 3.37
CA HIS A 42 -46.54 -9.92 2.20
C HIS A 42 -45.71 -10.28 0.97
N ASN A 43 -46.22 -11.29 0.27
CA ASN A 43 -45.75 -11.96 -0.94
C ASN A 43 -45.09 -11.07 -2.00
N LEU A 44 -43.85 -11.39 -2.37
CA LEU A 44 -43.12 -10.78 -3.49
C LEU A 44 -43.29 -11.61 -4.77
N SER A 45 -44.14 -11.08 -5.65
CA SER A 45 -44.21 -11.40 -7.07
C SER A 45 -42.89 -11.03 -7.77
N LYS A 46 -42.35 -11.95 -8.57
CA LYS A 46 -41.10 -11.79 -9.34
C LYS A 46 -41.31 -10.86 -10.53
N ASN A 47 -41.29 -9.54 -10.30
CA ASN A 47 -41.02 -8.56 -11.36
C ASN A 47 -39.54 -8.19 -11.32
N ARG A 48 -38.76 -8.84 -12.20
CA ARG A 48 -37.34 -8.56 -12.42
C ARG A 48 -37.24 -7.30 -13.29
N THR A 49 -37.43 -6.14 -12.67
CA THR A 49 -37.18 -4.84 -13.29
C THR A 49 -35.68 -4.76 -13.60
N LEU A 50 -35.33 -4.72 -14.89
CA LEU A 50 -33.98 -4.37 -15.36
C LEU A 50 -33.63 -3.00 -14.77
N GLN A 51 -32.87 -2.98 -13.68
CA GLN A 51 -32.30 -1.75 -13.15
C GLN A 51 -31.43 -1.15 -14.25
N LYS A 52 -31.87 -0.03 -14.82
CA LYS A 52 -31.05 0.82 -15.69
C LYS A 52 -29.76 1.10 -14.92
N LYS A 53 -28.62 0.68 -15.48
CA LYS A 53 -27.30 1.06 -14.99
C LYS A 53 -27.32 2.58 -14.82
N PRO A 54 -27.03 3.12 -13.62
CA PRO A 54 -27.06 4.57 -13.39
C PRO A 54 -26.23 5.25 -14.48
N GLU A 55 -26.85 6.22 -15.14
CA GLU A 55 -26.19 6.99 -16.19
C GLU A 55 -24.97 7.66 -15.55
N PRO A 56 -23.76 7.42 -16.08
CA PRO A 56 -22.55 7.96 -15.46
C PRO A 56 -22.68 9.47 -15.38
N ASP A 57 -22.42 10.02 -14.20
CA ASP A 57 -22.44 11.45 -13.94
C ASP A 57 -21.63 12.16 -15.04
N GLN A 58 -22.31 12.91 -15.92
CA GLN A 58 -21.69 13.53 -17.10
C GLN A 58 -20.52 14.46 -16.76
N LYS A 59 -20.38 14.82 -15.48
CA LYS A 59 -19.28 15.62 -14.92
C LYS A 59 -17.91 14.93 -14.95
N ALA A 60 -17.81 13.66 -15.33
CA ALA A 60 -16.57 12.89 -15.31
C ALA A 60 -15.92 12.65 -16.69
N ILE A 61 -16.35 13.30 -17.78
CA ILE A 61 -15.78 13.05 -19.12
C ILE A 61 -14.95 14.25 -19.58
N PHE A 62 -13.74 14.00 -20.11
CA PHE A 62 -12.91 15.06 -20.66
C PHE A 62 -12.24 14.70 -21.99
N PHE A 63 -11.86 15.73 -22.73
CA PHE A 63 -10.96 15.66 -23.88
C PHE A 63 -9.85 16.70 -23.70
N GLY A 64 -8.60 16.31 -23.92
CA GLY A 64 -7.41 17.14 -23.75
C GLY A 64 -6.35 16.84 -24.80
N PRO A 65 -5.30 17.67 -24.87
CA PRO A 65 -4.25 17.53 -25.89
C PRO A 65 -3.51 16.18 -25.79
N TYR A 66 -3.47 15.56 -24.61
CA TYR A 66 -2.77 14.29 -24.36
C TYR A 66 -3.71 13.08 -24.31
N THR A 67 -5.02 13.23 -24.54
CA THR A 67 -6.00 12.15 -24.37
C THR A 67 -5.68 10.94 -25.26
N ASN A 68 -5.46 11.15 -26.57
CA ASN A 68 -5.17 10.04 -27.49
C ASN A 68 -3.84 9.34 -27.15
N GLN A 69 -2.80 10.11 -26.84
CA GLN A 69 -1.50 9.57 -26.44
C GLN A 69 -1.57 8.76 -25.14
N THR A 70 -2.38 9.23 -24.17
CA THR A 70 -2.62 8.50 -22.91
C THR A 70 -3.33 7.18 -23.19
N ILE A 71 -4.41 7.20 -23.98
CA ILE A 71 -5.16 5.98 -24.35
C ILE A 71 -4.25 4.98 -25.07
N GLU A 72 -3.44 5.45 -26.03
CA GLU A 72 -2.52 4.60 -26.77
C GLU A 72 -1.43 4.00 -25.89
N PHE A 73 -0.83 4.79 -25.00
CA PHE A 73 0.18 4.31 -24.04
C PHE A 73 -0.37 3.18 -23.17
N PHE A 74 -1.53 3.38 -22.52
CA PHE A 74 -2.11 2.35 -21.66
C PHE A 74 -2.57 1.12 -22.45
N LYS A 75 -3.08 1.31 -23.68
CA LYS A 75 -3.37 0.20 -24.59
C LYS A 75 -2.13 -0.64 -24.90
N ASN A 76 -0.96 -0.01 -25.11
CA ASN A 76 0.31 -0.71 -25.31
C ASN A 76 0.77 -1.45 -24.05
N CYS A 77 0.39 -0.98 -22.86
CA CYS A 77 0.57 -1.70 -21.60
C CYS A 77 -0.45 -2.84 -21.37
N ASN A 78 -1.32 -3.15 -22.33
CA ASN A 78 -2.47 -4.05 -22.19
C ASN A 78 -3.43 -3.63 -21.06
N ALA A 79 -3.56 -2.32 -20.84
CA ALA A 79 -4.48 -1.73 -19.87
C ALA A 79 -5.55 -0.92 -20.60
N GLU A 80 -6.82 -1.31 -20.44
CA GLU A 80 -7.94 -0.58 -21.02
C GLU A 80 -8.43 0.52 -20.08
N LEU A 81 -8.28 1.77 -20.51
CA LEU A 81 -8.90 2.91 -19.86
C LEU A 81 -10.40 2.97 -20.18
N ASP A 82 -11.18 3.48 -19.23
CA ASP A 82 -12.58 3.79 -19.45
C ASP A 82 -12.69 5.04 -20.31
N VAL A 83 -13.28 4.84 -21.49
CA VAL A 83 -13.48 5.87 -22.52
C VAL A 83 -14.96 5.92 -22.94
N VAL A 84 -15.41 7.10 -23.37
CA VAL A 84 -16.76 7.34 -23.89
C VAL A 84 -16.66 7.94 -25.28
N TRP A 85 -17.50 7.48 -26.20
CA TRP A 85 -17.64 8.08 -27.52
C TRP A 85 -18.66 9.21 -27.49
N LEU A 86 -18.21 10.43 -27.78
CA LEU A 86 -19.06 11.60 -27.93
C LEU A 86 -19.05 12.02 -29.41
N GLY A 87 -20.01 11.50 -30.17
CA GLY A 87 -20.03 11.62 -31.63
C GLY A 87 -18.86 10.87 -32.26
N CYS A 88 -17.97 11.59 -32.95
CA CYS A 88 -16.77 11.03 -33.60
C CYS A 88 -15.50 11.10 -32.74
N ARG A 89 -15.59 11.57 -31.49
CA ARG A 89 -14.43 11.75 -30.62
C ARG A 89 -14.44 10.74 -29.47
N VAL A 90 -13.27 10.21 -29.17
CA VAL A 90 -13.02 9.42 -27.96
C VAL A 90 -12.65 10.38 -26.84
N CYS A 91 -13.38 10.30 -25.74
CA CYS A 91 -13.12 11.06 -24.53
C CYS A 91 -12.79 10.09 -23.38
N MET A 92 -11.91 10.51 -22.48
CA MET A 92 -11.52 9.69 -21.34
C MET A 92 -12.40 10.02 -20.14
N VAL A 93 -12.76 9.00 -19.37
CA VAL A 93 -13.36 9.20 -18.06
C VAL A 93 -12.28 9.69 -17.08
N ASN A 94 -12.61 10.69 -16.27
CA ASN A 94 -11.65 11.33 -15.39
C ASN A 94 -11.09 10.39 -14.33
N ILE A 95 -11.99 9.60 -13.74
CA ILE A 95 -11.66 8.60 -12.73
C ILE A 95 -11.58 7.24 -13.42
N GLN A 96 -10.43 6.59 -13.30
CA GLN A 96 -10.15 5.27 -13.84
C GLN A 96 -10.27 4.26 -12.69
N PRO A 97 -11.45 3.61 -12.51
CA PRO A 97 -11.73 2.76 -11.35
C PRO A 97 -11.01 1.40 -11.41
N LYS A 98 -10.56 1.01 -12.61
CA LYS A 98 -9.86 -0.25 -12.83
C LYS A 98 -8.46 -0.17 -12.25
N HIS A 99 -8.03 -1.29 -11.68
CA HIS A 99 -6.63 -1.49 -11.29
C HIS A 99 -5.79 -1.74 -12.54
N ILE A 100 -4.87 -0.82 -12.84
CA ILE A 100 -3.99 -0.89 -13.99
C ILE A 100 -2.69 -1.61 -13.60
N ASN A 101 -2.28 -2.57 -14.42
CA ASN A 101 -1.00 -3.29 -14.27
C ASN A 101 -0.07 -2.90 -15.41
N ILE A 102 1.13 -2.43 -15.09
CA ILE A 102 2.17 -2.06 -16.05
C ILE A 102 3.37 -2.98 -15.83
N TYR A 103 3.78 -3.70 -16.87
CA TYR A 103 4.94 -4.59 -16.82
C TYR A 103 6.10 -3.94 -17.56
N LEU A 104 7.18 -3.61 -16.85
CA LEU A 104 8.32 -2.90 -17.44
C LEU A 104 9.09 -3.75 -18.45
N ASP A 105 9.05 -5.07 -18.34
CA ASP A 105 9.69 -5.98 -19.31
C ASP A 105 9.10 -5.88 -20.72
N ASP A 106 7.84 -5.43 -20.82
CA ASP A 106 7.10 -5.30 -22.07
C ASP A 106 7.13 -3.86 -22.61
N LEU A 107 7.86 -2.94 -21.95
CA LEU A 107 7.82 -1.52 -22.23
C LEU A 107 9.21 -0.97 -22.54
N TRP A 108 9.32 -0.27 -23.66
CA TRP A 108 10.55 0.43 -24.05
C TRP A 108 10.51 1.86 -23.54
N SER A 109 11.67 2.43 -23.22
CA SER A 109 11.75 3.81 -22.74
C SER A 109 11.10 4.80 -23.71
N ASN A 110 11.28 4.63 -25.03
CA ASN A 110 10.68 5.51 -26.05
C ASN A 110 9.16 5.34 -26.22
N GLU A 111 8.57 4.26 -25.70
CA GLU A 111 7.11 4.04 -25.71
C GLU A 111 6.43 4.78 -24.55
N ILE A 112 7.17 5.19 -23.53
CA ILE A 112 6.65 6.00 -22.42
C ILE A 112 6.55 7.46 -22.89
N PRO A 113 5.33 8.03 -22.97
CA PRO A 113 5.16 9.42 -23.37
C PRO A 113 5.75 10.35 -22.31
N GLU A 114 6.17 11.55 -22.71
CA GLU A 114 6.67 12.55 -21.77
C GLU A 114 5.59 12.99 -20.78
N LYS A 115 4.33 13.05 -21.24
CA LYS A 115 3.16 13.42 -20.44
C LYS A 115 1.97 12.53 -20.77
N ILE A 116 1.11 12.35 -19.78
CA ILE A 116 -0.25 11.85 -19.94
C ILE A 116 -1.24 12.96 -19.54
N ASP A 117 -2.54 12.78 -19.79
CA ASP A 117 -3.51 13.82 -19.49
C ASP A 117 -3.58 14.07 -17.97
N PRO A 118 -3.23 15.28 -17.48
CA PRO A 118 -3.03 15.56 -16.06
C PRO A 118 -4.33 15.54 -15.25
N ARG A 119 -5.49 15.52 -15.91
CA ARG A 119 -6.78 15.43 -15.22
C ARG A 119 -7.10 14.01 -14.78
N SER A 120 -6.41 13.01 -15.33
CA SER A 120 -6.63 11.60 -15.01
C SER A 120 -6.41 11.32 -13.52
N ILE A 121 -7.36 10.61 -12.92
CA ILE A 121 -7.30 10.11 -11.55
C ILE A 121 -7.34 8.58 -11.63
N PHE A 122 -6.26 7.93 -11.24
CA PHE A 122 -6.16 6.48 -11.24
C PHE A 122 -6.43 5.93 -9.85
N THR A 123 -7.40 5.02 -9.71
CA THR A 123 -7.66 4.39 -8.40
C THR A 123 -6.48 3.54 -7.95
N ALA A 124 -5.91 2.74 -8.84
CA ALA A 124 -4.75 1.90 -8.53
C ALA A 124 -3.87 1.65 -9.76
N ILE A 125 -2.55 1.80 -9.58
CA ILE A 125 -1.53 1.42 -10.55
C ILE A 125 -0.53 0.48 -9.89
N SER A 126 -0.32 -0.69 -10.46
CA SER A 126 0.79 -1.59 -10.12
C SER A 126 1.84 -1.59 -11.22
N ILE A 127 3.10 -1.36 -10.85
CA ILE A 127 4.26 -1.40 -11.73
C ILE A 127 5.13 -2.60 -11.35
N PHE A 128 5.30 -3.52 -12.29
CA PHE A 128 6.07 -4.74 -12.10
C PHE A 128 7.42 -4.64 -12.80
N GLY A 129 8.50 -4.88 -12.06
CA GLY A 129 9.85 -4.96 -12.60
C GLY A 129 10.02 -6.19 -13.49
N SER A 130 9.97 -7.39 -12.91
CA SER A 130 10.04 -8.64 -13.67
C SER A 130 8.75 -9.46 -13.58
N ALA A 131 8.16 -9.78 -14.73
CA ALA A 131 7.07 -10.74 -14.79
C ALA A 131 7.61 -12.18 -14.73
N PRO A 132 7.06 -13.08 -13.89
CA PRO A 132 7.39 -14.49 -13.93
C PRO A 132 6.79 -15.13 -15.20
N LYS A 133 7.45 -14.95 -16.34
CA LYS A 133 7.04 -15.54 -17.63
C LYS A 133 7.82 -16.84 -17.85
N PRO A 134 7.18 -18.03 -17.89
CA PRO A 134 7.86 -19.33 -17.96
C PRO A 134 8.60 -19.58 -19.29
N HIS A 135 8.32 -18.81 -20.34
CA HIS A 135 8.76 -19.13 -21.71
C HIS A 135 9.44 -17.99 -22.47
N ARG A 136 9.69 -16.84 -21.84
CA ARG A 136 10.44 -15.76 -22.48
C ARG A 136 11.64 -15.38 -21.63
N PRO A 137 12.85 -15.27 -22.20
CA PRO A 137 13.97 -14.70 -21.47
C PRO A 137 13.57 -13.29 -21.01
N THR A 138 13.40 -13.14 -19.71
CA THR A 138 13.00 -11.88 -19.09
C THR A 138 14.13 -10.88 -19.30
N ARG A 139 13.85 -9.79 -20.01
CA ARG A 139 14.74 -8.64 -20.02
C ARG A 139 14.88 -8.15 -18.58
N PRO A 140 16.07 -7.80 -18.09
CA PRO A 140 16.16 -7.21 -16.77
C PRO A 140 15.40 -5.87 -16.75
N PRO A 141 14.61 -5.58 -15.69
CA PRO A 141 13.89 -4.32 -15.57
C PRO A 141 14.86 -3.15 -15.63
N SER A 142 14.55 -2.19 -16.50
CA SER A 142 15.37 -1.00 -16.68
C SER A 142 14.91 0.08 -15.70
N LEU A 143 15.75 0.42 -14.72
CA LEU A 143 15.49 1.55 -13.82
C LEU A 143 15.28 2.89 -14.55
N PRO A 144 16.02 3.21 -15.64
CA PRO A 144 15.69 4.37 -16.46
C PRO A 144 14.26 4.37 -17.02
N THR A 145 13.74 3.18 -17.37
CA THR A 145 12.36 3.03 -17.86
C THR A 145 11.35 3.25 -16.73
N LEU A 146 11.62 2.72 -15.53
CA LEU A 146 10.82 3.02 -14.34
C LEU A 146 10.84 4.51 -14.01
N ALA A 147 12.01 5.14 -13.96
CA ALA A 147 12.16 6.55 -13.64
C ALA A 147 11.37 7.42 -14.63
N ARG A 148 11.46 7.12 -15.93
CA ARG A 148 10.68 7.81 -16.97
C ARG A 148 9.18 7.60 -16.76
N LEU A 149 8.74 6.39 -16.44
CA LEU A 149 7.33 6.11 -16.14
C LEU A 149 6.84 6.90 -14.93
N LEU A 150 7.61 6.92 -13.84
CA LEU A 150 7.25 7.69 -12.65
C LEU A 150 7.22 9.21 -12.93
N GLN A 151 8.12 9.71 -13.78
CA GLN A 151 8.07 11.09 -14.27
C GLN A 151 6.79 11.36 -15.09
N THR A 152 6.40 10.47 -15.98
CA THR A 152 5.13 10.58 -16.72
C THR A 152 3.92 10.60 -15.79
N LEU A 153 3.99 9.89 -14.65
CA LEU A 153 2.93 9.87 -13.63
C LEU A 153 2.97 11.07 -12.67
N SER A 154 3.95 11.96 -12.75
CA SER A 154 4.13 13.07 -11.80
C SER A 154 3.01 14.13 -11.86
N ASP A 155 2.32 14.23 -13.00
CA ASP A 155 1.27 15.21 -13.26
C ASP A 155 -0.16 14.66 -13.05
N VAL A 156 -0.31 13.41 -12.61
CA VAL A 156 -1.62 12.77 -12.37
C VAL A 156 -1.80 12.37 -10.91
N GLN A 157 -3.05 12.20 -10.51
CA GLN A 157 -3.38 11.67 -9.19
C GLN A 157 -3.47 10.14 -9.24
N VAL A 158 -2.81 9.48 -8.29
CA VAL A 158 -2.87 8.02 -8.12
C VAL A 158 -3.33 7.71 -6.70
N GLY A 159 -4.46 7.00 -6.53
CA GLY A 159 -4.91 6.58 -5.21
C GLY A 159 -3.91 5.63 -4.56
N MET A 160 -3.71 4.48 -5.19
CA MET A 160 -2.77 3.45 -4.74
C MET A 160 -1.69 3.17 -5.79
N LEU A 161 -0.43 3.36 -5.41
CA LEU A 161 0.73 3.02 -6.24
C LEU A 161 1.47 1.81 -5.65
N PHE A 162 1.50 0.72 -6.41
CA PHE A 162 2.23 -0.50 -6.05
C PHE A 162 3.44 -0.64 -6.97
N ILE A 163 4.60 -0.93 -6.39
CA ILE A 163 5.84 -1.22 -7.14
C ILE A 163 6.36 -2.56 -6.66
N GLU A 164 6.42 -3.53 -7.57
CA GLU A 164 6.67 -4.92 -7.23
C GLU A 164 7.79 -5.54 -8.06
N SER A 165 8.49 -6.50 -7.46
CA SER A 165 9.42 -7.41 -8.15
C SER A 165 10.63 -6.73 -8.79
N PHE A 166 11.38 -5.98 -7.96
CA PHE A 166 12.73 -5.47 -8.27
C PHE A 166 13.80 -6.13 -7.38
N PRO A 167 13.97 -7.46 -7.41
CA PRO A 167 14.77 -8.19 -6.43
C PRO A 167 16.29 -8.07 -6.65
N ARG A 168 16.73 -7.63 -7.84
CA ARG A 168 18.15 -7.57 -8.21
C ARG A 168 18.70 -6.17 -8.00
N GLN A 169 19.96 -6.09 -7.56
CA GLN A 169 20.78 -4.90 -7.68
C GLN A 169 20.94 -4.59 -9.17
N VAL A 170 20.50 -3.41 -9.59
CA VAL A 170 20.77 -2.87 -10.92
C VAL A 170 21.79 -1.76 -10.70
N GLU A 171 23.05 -2.02 -11.04
CA GLU A 171 24.11 -1.02 -10.99
C GLU A 171 24.56 -0.64 -12.40
N PRO A 172 24.85 0.65 -12.65
CA PRO A 172 24.68 1.79 -11.75
C PRO A 172 23.20 2.23 -11.62
N LEU A 173 22.81 2.67 -10.43
CA LEU A 173 21.51 3.29 -10.18
C LEU A 173 21.47 4.68 -10.86
N PRO A 174 20.39 5.04 -11.55
CA PRO A 174 20.31 6.33 -12.22
C PRO A 174 20.22 7.46 -11.19
N THR A 175 21.07 8.48 -11.33
CA THR A 175 20.95 9.72 -10.56
C THR A 175 19.73 10.50 -11.04
N THR A 176 18.73 10.66 -10.18
CA THR A 176 17.52 11.44 -10.49
C THR A 176 17.65 12.84 -9.90
N THR A 177 18.07 13.78 -10.74
CA THR A 177 18.05 15.20 -10.42
C THR A 177 17.33 15.92 -11.56
N PRO A 178 16.18 16.59 -11.31
CA PRO A 178 15.51 16.81 -10.03
C PRO A 178 14.74 15.58 -9.49
N PRO A 179 14.29 15.60 -8.21
CA PRO A 179 13.39 14.59 -7.64
C PRO A 179 12.09 14.42 -8.43
N ILE A 180 11.54 13.21 -8.43
CA ILE A 180 10.27 12.87 -9.08
C ILE A 180 9.13 13.11 -8.09
N HIS A 181 8.38 14.20 -8.30
CA HIS A 181 7.22 14.51 -7.47
C HIS A 181 6.03 13.62 -7.85
N LEU A 182 5.56 12.76 -6.95
CA LEU A 182 4.36 11.95 -7.19
C LEU A 182 3.19 12.46 -6.36
N HIS A 183 1.98 12.38 -6.90
CA HIS A 183 0.74 12.71 -6.20
C HIS A 183 -0.03 11.43 -5.86
N VAL A 184 0.42 10.75 -4.81
CA VAL A 184 -0.21 9.52 -4.30
C VAL A 184 -1.12 9.88 -3.12
N THR A 185 -2.41 9.55 -3.20
CA THR A 185 -3.36 10.04 -2.18
C THR A 185 -3.65 9.07 -1.05
N ASP A 186 -3.53 7.77 -1.29
CA ASP A 186 -4.00 6.77 -0.32
C ASP A 186 -2.85 5.86 0.14
N MET A 187 -2.18 5.18 -0.80
CA MET A 187 -1.12 4.22 -0.46
C MET A 187 0.03 4.19 -1.46
N LEU A 188 1.25 4.16 -0.92
CA LEU A 188 2.45 3.69 -1.62
C LEU A 188 2.86 2.31 -1.08
N SER A 189 3.00 1.31 -1.95
CA SER A 189 3.44 -0.04 -1.59
C SER A 189 4.65 -0.48 -2.39
N LEU A 190 5.74 -0.85 -1.71
CA LEU A 190 6.94 -1.44 -2.31
C LEU A 190 7.07 -2.90 -1.88
N ARG A 191 7.07 -3.81 -2.85
CA ARG A 191 7.04 -5.26 -2.60
C ARG A 191 8.13 -6.02 -3.33
N ASN A 192 8.79 -6.94 -2.62
CA ASN A 192 9.82 -7.81 -3.19
C ASN A 192 10.88 -6.97 -3.95
N VAL A 193 11.34 -5.90 -3.30
CA VAL A 193 12.38 -5.02 -3.82
C VAL A 193 13.70 -5.23 -3.10
N SER A 194 14.81 -5.03 -3.81
CA SER A 194 16.14 -5.07 -3.21
C SER A 194 16.39 -3.85 -2.29
N PRO A 195 17.30 -3.96 -1.30
CA PRO A 195 17.62 -2.83 -0.43
C PRO A 195 18.13 -1.60 -1.20
N SER A 196 19.01 -1.81 -2.19
CA SER A 196 19.53 -0.72 -3.04
C SER A 196 18.44 -0.06 -3.89
N PHE A 197 17.46 -0.83 -4.35
CA PHE A 197 16.30 -0.26 -5.06
C PHE A 197 15.46 0.60 -4.13
N LEU A 198 15.20 0.11 -2.91
CA LEU A 198 14.43 0.84 -1.90
C LEU A 198 15.09 2.18 -1.58
N GLU A 199 16.41 2.18 -1.33
CA GLU A 199 17.18 3.40 -1.09
C GLU A 199 17.12 4.38 -2.28
N TRP A 200 17.33 3.88 -3.50
CA TRP A 200 17.20 4.69 -4.72
C TRP A 200 15.81 5.30 -4.84
N PHE A 201 14.76 4.48 -4.70
CA PHE A 201 13.38 4.92 -4.86
C PHE A 201 13.05 6.03 -3.86
N CYS A 202 13.39 5.83 -2.59
CA CYS A 202 13.14 6.81 -1.54
C CYS A 202 13.95 8.11 -1.71
N GLY A 203 15.15 8.06 -2.30
CA GLY A 203 15.92 9.25 -2.63
C GLY A 203 15.48 9.94 -3.92
N ALA A 204 14.86 9.20 -4.85
CA ALA A 204 14.43 9.69 -6.16
C ALA A 204 13.02 10.28 -6.15
N VAL A 205 12.14 9.79 -5.27
CA VAL A 205 10.72 10.16 -5.23
C VAL A 205 10.43 11.11 -4.08
N ASP A 206 9.69 12.18 -4.38
CA ASP A 206 9.21 13.15 -3.42
C ASP A 206 7.68 13.09 -3.30
N LEU A 207 7.18 12.85 -2.09
CA LEU A 207 5.76 12.82 -1.75
C LEU A 207 5.32 14.04 -0.94
N SER A 208 6.12 15.12 -0.91
CA SER A 208 5.81 16.36 -0.19
C SER A 208 4.52 17.07 -0.64
N LYS A 209 4.05 16.77 -1.85
CA LYS A 209 2.77 17.27 -2.40
C LYS A 209 1.55 16.53 -1.87
N CYS A 210 1.72 15.40 -1.17
CA CYS A 210 0.61 14.67 -0.58
C CYS A 210 0.11 15.45 0.65
N GLU A 211 -1.05 16.08 0.52
CA GLU A 211 -1.67 16.89 1.59
C GLU A 211 -2.37 16.02 2.63
N HIS A 212 -2.91 14.88 2.18
CA HIS A 212 -3.59 13.92 3.02
C HIS A 212 -2.61 12.89 3.58
N GLY A 213 -3.01 12.23 4.67
CA GLY A 213 -2.22 11.14 5.24
C GLY A 213 -2.09 9.98 4.25
N ILE A 214 -0.86 9.60 3.92
CA ILE A 214 -0.58 8.44 3.05
C ILE A 214 -0.19 7.21 3.87
N THR A 215 -0.63 6.03 3.44
CA THR A 215 -0.13 4.77 3.98
C THR A 215 1.09 4.29 3.21
N VAL A 216 2.17 3.95 3.91
CA VAL A 216 3.36 3.34 3.30
C VAL A 216 3.43 1.86 3.67
N ALA A 217 3.53 1.00 2.65
CA ALA A 217 3.68 -0.43 2.83
C ALA A 217 5.02 -0.93 2.25
N LEU A 218 5.79 -1.65 3.05
CA LEU A 218 6.95 -2.42 2.62
C LEU A 218 6.71 -3.89 2.88
N ALA A 219 6.82 -4.72 1.85
CA ALA A 219 6.50 -6.13 1.97
C ALA A 219 7.51 -7.05 1.28
N TRP A 220 7.96 -8.08 2.00
CA TRP A 220 8.89 -9.10 1.51
C TRP A 220 10.21 -8.55 0.96
N CYS A 221 10.71 -7.45 1.54
CA CYS A 221 12.02 -6.88 1.20
C CYS A 221 13.11 -7.46 2.11
N ASN A 222 14.33 -7.58 1.58
CA ASN A 222 15.48 -8.10 2.35
C ASN A 222 16.31 -6.97 3.00
N THR A 223 15.70 -5.82 3.27
CA THR A 223 16.39 -4.68 3.89
C THR A 223 16.67 -4.92 5.37
N LYS A 224 17.75 -4.33 5.88
CA LYS A 224 18.11 -4.35 7.31
C LYS A 224 17.59 -3.13 8.07
N SER A 225 17.24 -2.07 7.33
CA SER A 225 16.85 -0.75 7.79
C SER A 225 15.75 -0.20 6.89
N ILE A 226 14.89 0.63 7.45
CA ILE A 226 13.85 1.38 6.74
C ILE A 226 14.02 2.89 6.90
N ALA A 227 15.17 3.36 7.40
CA ALA A 227 15.46 4.78 7.59
C ALA A 227 15.34 5.59 6.29
N CYS A 228 15.59 4.97 5.14
CA CYS A 228 15.42 5.61 3.84
C CYS A 228 13.99 6.10 3.58
N LEU A 229 12.96 5.54 4.24
CA LEU A 229 11.59 6.03 4.10
C LEU A 229 11.43 7.51 4.48
N ASP A 230 12.29 8.03 5.36
CA ASP A 230 12.27 9.43 5.78
C ASP A 230 12.61 10.39 4.62
N TYR A 231 13.25 9.90 3.55
CA TYR A 231 13.57 10.69 2.35
C TYR A 231 12.39 10.94 1.43
N LEU A 232 11.28 10.21 1.59
CA LEU A 232 10.05 10.42 0.81
C LEU A 232 9.36 11.76 1.12
N SER A 233 9.83 12.50 2.12
CA SER A 233 9.32 13.84 2.49
C SER A 233 7.81 13.87 2.78
N ILE A 234 7.28 12.77 3.32
CA ILE A 234 5.87 12.63 3.70
C ILE A 234 5.54 13.57 4.86
N LYS A 235 4.55 14.44 4.65
CA LYS A 235 4.09 15.41 5.67
C LYS A 235 3.27 14.73 6.76
N ALA A 236 2.31 13.89 6.35
CA ALA A 236 1.41 13.16 7.23
C ALA A 236 1.36 11.69 6.79
N LEU A 237 1.59 10.78 7.74
CA LEU A 237 1.46 9.35 7.53
C LEU A 237 0.09 8.94 8.08
N SER A 238 -0.76 8.30 7.27
CA SER A 238 -2.00 7.66 7.75
C SER A 238 -1.77 6.22 8.17
N GLY A 239 -0.72 5.56 7.67
CA GLY A 239 -0.38 4.23 8.15
C GLY A 239 1.00 3.73 7.73
N LEU A 240 1.48 2.73 8.46
CA LEU A 240 2.71 2.01 8.15
C LEU A 240 2.46 0.50 8.15
N SER A 241 2.83 -0.17 7.08
CA SER A 241 2.70 -1.62 6.96
C SER A 241 4.04 -2.27 6.58
N LEU A 242 4.69 -2.92 7.53
CA LEU A 242 5.92 -3.68 7.37
C LEU A 242 5.62 -5.18 7.46
N ILE A 243 5.71 -5.89 6.35
CA ILE A 243 5.31 -7.29 6.27
C ILE A 243 6.46 -8.16 5.74
N GLY A 244 6.81 -9.21 6.47
CA GLY A 244 7.75 -10.22 5.96
C GLY A 244 9.16 -9.69 5.68
N LEU A 245 9.61 -8.67 6.41
CA LEU A 245 10.95 -8.09 6.30
C LEU A 245 11.95 -8.90 7.13
N LEU A 246 12.26 -10.12 6.68
CA LEU A 246 12.98 -11.14 7.47
C LEU A 246 14.40 -10.73 7.90
N SER A 247 15.00 -9.73 7.25
CA SER A 247 16.35 -9.21 7.57
C SER A 247 16.33 -7.90 8.35
N LEU A 248 15.15 -7.35 8.67
CA LEU A 248 15.01 -6.08 9.36
C LEU A 248 15.61 -6.18 10.77
N LYS A 249 16.56 -5.31 11.10
CA LYS A 249 17.22 -5.31 12.42
C LYS A 249 16.70 -4.24 13.37
N HIS A 250 16.27 -3.12 12.78
CA HIS A 250 15.85 -1.92 13.46
C HIS A 250 14.57 -1.41 12.82
N LEU A 251 13.65 -0.95 13.65
CA LEU A 251 12.65 0.02 13.22
C LEU A 251 13.38 1.36 13.32
N ASP A 252 13.71 2.02 12.22
CA ASP A 252 14.55 3.23 12.20
C ASP A 252 14.00 4.31 11.27
N CYS A 253 12.69 4.28 11.04
CA CYS A 253 11.94 5.34 10.40
C CYS A 253 11.37 6.30 11.46
N SER A 254 11.34 7.59 11.14
CA SER A 254 10.73 8.62 11.97
C SER A 254 9.22 8.47 11.95
N LEU A 255 8.70 7.61 12.84
CA LEU A 255 7.27 7.50 13.10
C LEU A 255 6.76 8.80 13.74
N LYS A 256 6.34 9.74 12.90
CA LYS A 256 5.56 10.88 13.38
C LYS A 256 4.23 10.35 13.89
N LYS A 257 3.72 10.97 14.97
CA LYS A 257 2.39 10.67 15.52
C LYS A 257 1.36 10.72 14.40
N CYS A 258 0.70 9.59 14.15
CA CYS A 258 -0.39 9.53 13.17
C CYS A 258 -1.61 10.17 13.82
N THR A 259 -2.09 11.28 13.24
CA THR A 259 -3.29 11.98 13.71
C THR A 259 -4.54 11.59 12.92
N ASP A 260 -4.42 10.64 11.98
CA ASP A 260 -5.53 10.19 11.16
C ASP A 260 -6.48 9.32 11.99
N ALA A 261 -7.79 9.55 11.85
CA ALA A 261 -8.81 8.73 12.52
C ALA A 261 -8.83 7.28 12.01
N ASN A 262 -8.28 7.04 10.81
CA ASN A 262 -8.14 5.74 10.18
C ASN A 262 -6.70 5.23 10.24
N ALA A 263 -5.95 5.62 11.28
CA ALA A 263 -4.55 5.24 11.43
C ALA A 263 -4.36 3.72 11.35
N LEU A 264 -3.38 3.28 10.56
CA LEU A 264 -3.10 1.86 10.37
C LEU A 264 -1.64 1.49 10.70
N LEU A 265 -1.45 0.46 11.51
CA LEU A 265 -0.12 -0.10 11.76
C LEU A 265 -0.14 -1.60 11.54
N ALA A 266 0.72 -2.08 10.64
CA ALA A 266 1.00 -3.50 10.46
C ALA A 266 2.50 -3.77 10.62
N LEU A 267 2.87 -4.55 11.63
CA LEU A 267 4.23 -5.00 11.94
C LEU A 267 4.21 -6.53 12.03
N TYR A 268 4.21 -7.19 10.88
CA TYR A 268 3.78 -8.58 10.75
C TYR A 268 4.83 -9.47 10.07
N HIS A 269 5.11 -10.65 10.64
CA HIS A 269 6.19 -11.54 10.18
C HIS A 269 7.57 -10.88 10.12
N LEU A 270 7.89 -10.10 11.14
CA LEU A 270 9.19 -9.46 11.34
C LEU A 270 10.05 -10.34 12.26
N PRO A 271 11.39 -10.32 12.11
CA PRO A 271 12.28 -10.97 13.06
C PRO A 271 12.20 -10.27 14.42
N LYS A 272 12.82 -10.86 15.44
CA LYS A 272 13.00 -10.18 16.72
C LYS A 272 13.88 -8.94 16.48
N LEU A 273 13.26 -7.76 16.56
CA LEU A 273 13.95 -6.50 16.41
C LEU A 273 14.97 -6.36 17.55
N SER A 274 16.17 -5.91 17.21
CA SER A 274 17.24 -5.77 18.20
C SER A 274 17.03 -4.56 19.10
N ASN A 275 16.32 -3.54 18.60
CA ASN A 275 16.00 -2.33 19.33
C ASN A 275 14.70 -1.73 18.77
N VAL A 276 13.75 -1.43 19.66
CA VAL A 276 12.65 -0.50 19.42
C VAL A 276 12.94 0.67 20.33
N SER A 277 13.13 1.87 19.78
CA SER A 277 13.47 3.02 20.62
C SER A 277 12.27 3.42 21.49
N MET A 278 12.54 4.11 22.61
CA MET A 278 11.48 4.67 23.45
C MET A 278 10.55 5.59 22.66
N ASP A 279 11.10 6.43 21.78
CA ASP A 279 10.33 7.35 20.94
C ASP A 279 9.38 6.61 19.99
N GLN A 280 9.81 5.48 19.43
CA GLN A 280 8.97 4.64 18.58
C GLN A 280 7.89 3.92 19.36
N ALA A 281 8.24 3.40 20.53
CA ALA A 281 7.27 2.76 21.41
C ALA A 281 6.19 3.77 21.84
N LEU A 282 6.59 4.99 22.20
CA LEU A 282 5.68 6.10 22.51
C LEU A 282 4.80 6.45 21.31
N ALA A 283 5.38 6.67 20.13
CA ALA A 283 4.62 6.98 18.92
C ALA A 283 3.56 5.91 18.59
N ILE A 284 3.90 4.63 18.79
CA ILE A 284 2.95 3.52 18.62
C ILE A 284 1.86 3.56 19.69
N SER A 285 2.22 3.75 20.96
CA SER A 285 1.26 3.70 22.08
C SER A 285 0.30 4.89 22.16
N GLU A 286 0.77 6.09 21.79
CA GLU A 286 -0.02 7.32 21.84
C GLU A 286 -0.97 7.49 20.63
N THR A 287 -0.81 6.67 19.61
CA THR A 287 -1.66 6.70 18.42
C THR A 287 -2.89 5.83 18.66
N VAL A 288 -4.08 6.35 18.31
CA VAL A 288 -5.31 5.56 18.29
C VAL A 288 -5.42 4.89 16.93
N TRP A 289 -5.15 3.59 16.89
CA TRP A 289 -5.15 2.83 15.64
C TRP A 289 -6.57 2.39 15.28
N SER A 290 -7.01 2.63 14.04
CA SER A 290 -8.21 1.98 13.52
C SER A 290 -7.96 0.48 13.37
N ALA A 291 -6.81 0.11 12.78
CA ALA A 291 -6.36 -1.26 12.67
C ALA A 291 -4.90 -1.41 13.11
N LEU A 292 -4.64 -2.38 13.99
CA LEU A 292 -3.32 -2.71 14.50
C LEU A 292 -3.03 -4.21 14.34
N TRP A 293 -2.04 -4.52 13.52
CA TRP A 293 -1.62 -5.88 13.19
C TRP A 293 -0.17 -6.03 13.61
N ILE A 294 0.14 -6.92 14.54
CA ILE A 294 1.45 -6.87 15.20
C ILE A 294 1.92 -8.23 15.66
N ASP A 295 3.19 -8.55 15.43
CA ASP A 295 3.81 -9.72 16.03
C ASP A 295 3.90 -9.57 17.54
N VAL A 296 3.56 -10.64 18.27
CA VAL A 296 3.47 -10.60 19.73
C VAL A 296 4.77 -10.19 20.43
N HIS A 297 5.93 -10.51 19.86
CA HIS A 297 7.21 -10.08 20.44
C HIS A 297 7.44 -8.57 20.31
N ILE A 298 6.89 -7.93 19.28
CA ILE A 298 6.95 -6.48 19.10
C ILE A 298 5.95 -5.81 20.05
N TRP A 299 4.73 -6.35 20.13
CA TRP A 299 3.72 -5.89 21.10
C TRP A 299 4.29 -5.86 22.52
N ASN A 300 4.85 -6.98 22.98
CA ASN A 300 5.45 -7.08 24.31
C ASN A 300 6.60 -6.07 24.49
N CYS A 301 7.44 -5.87 23.47
CA CYS A 301 8.52 -4.89 23.52
C CYS A 301 7.98 -3.46 23.71
N VAL A 302 6.94 -3.07 22.96
CA VAL A 302 6.33 -1.73 23.08
C VAL A 302 5.70 -1.56 24.45
N CYS A 303 4.87 -2.50 24.91
CA CYS A 303 4.21 -2.43 26.22
C CYS A 303 5.21 -2.35 27.38
N CYS A 304 6.32 -3.10 27.34
CA CYS A 304 7.37 -3.05 28.35
C CYS A 304 8.06 -1.67 28.42
N LEU A 305 8.19 -0.97 27.30
CA LEU A 305 8.86 0.33 27.25
C LEU A 305 7.98 1.48 27.76
N VAL A 306 6.70 1.49 27.38
CA VAL A 306 5.82 2.66 27.65
C VAL A 306 5.02 2.58 28.94
N SER A 307 5.00 1.43 29.64
CA SER A 307 4.18 1.21 30.86
C SER A 307 2.72 1.64 30.67
N GLY A 308 2.16 1.46 29.47
CA GLY A 308 0.85 1.98 29.05
C GLY A 308 0.08 1.00 28.15
N CYS A 309 -1.11 1.42 27.74
CA CYS A 309 -1.94 0.67 26.80
C CYS A 309 -1.77 1.19 25.37
N ILE A 310 -2.00 0.32 24.38
CA ILE A 310 -2.10 0.71 22.97
C ILE A 310 -3.58 0.76 22.62
N SER A 311 -4.05 1.92 22.17
CA SER A 311 -5.47 2.12 21.83
C SER A 311 -5.77 1.62 20.41
N VAL A 312 -6.75 0.72 20.29
CA VAL A 312 -7.22 0.18 19.01
C VAL A 312 -8.73 0.32 18.93
N LYS A 313 -9.22 0.92 17.85
CA LYS A 313 -10.64 1.26 17.68
C LYS A 313 -11.44 0.11 17.05
N ASP A 314 -10.96 -0.42 15.92
CA ASP A 314 -11.77 -1.31 15.09
C ASP A 314 -11.20 -2.74 15.05
N GLN A 315 -9.90 -2.91 14.75
CA GLN A 315 -9.32 -4.23 14.54
C GLN A 315 -7.95 -4.41 15.19
N LEU A 316 -7.82 -5.38 16.10
CA LEU A 316 -6.55 -5.85 16.65
C LEU A 316 -6.26 -7.28 16.17
N VAL A 317 -5.12 -7.47 15.50
CA VAL A 317 -4.61 -8.78 15.09
C VAL A 317 -3.23 -9.00 15.68
N ILE A 318 -3.12 -9.95 16.60
CA ILE A 318 -1.83 -10.33 17.21
C ILE A 318 -1.34 -11.64 16.58
N ASN A 319 -0.15 -11.59 15.98
CA ASN A 319 0.48 -12.77 15.42
C ASN A 319 1.32 -13.49 16.47
N VAL A 320 0.97 -14.73 16.76
CA VAL A 320 1.72 -15.59 17.70
C VAL A 320 2.48 -16.63 16.90
N THR A 321 3.74 -16.36 16.59
CA THR A 321 4.61 -17.30 15.87
C THR A 321 5.29 -18.32 16.79
N GLN A 322 5.41 -18.01 18.09
CA GLN A 322 6.06 -18.87 19.09
C GLN A 322 5.25 -18.83 20.39
N MET A 323 4.32 -19.78 20.55
CA MET A 323 3.44 -19.90 21.72
C MET A 323 4.20 -19.94 23.05
N GLU A 324 5.35 -20.62 23.08
CA GLU A 324 6.17 -20.77 24.29
C GLU A 324 6.63 -19.42 24.86
N LYS A 325 6.84 -18.43 23.99
CA LYS A 325 7.32 -17.09 24.35
C LYS A 325 6.25 -16.15 24.87
N LEU A 326 4.97 -16.51 24.76
CA LEU A 326 3.89 -15.72 25.38
C LEU A 326 4.07 -15.61 26.89
N TRP A 327 4.68 -16.63 27.51
CA TRP A 327 4.77 -16.76 28.96
C TRP A 327 6.13 -16.30 29.53
N GLU A 328 7.17 -16.18 28.70
CA GLU A 328 8.53 -15.85 29.16
C GLU A 328 8.65 -14.40 29.68
N GLY A 329 7.84 -13.46 29.18
CA GLY A 329 7.74 -12.09 29.71
C GLY A 329 6.84 -11.94 30.94
N VAL A 330 6.07 -12.99 31.24
CA VAL A 330 5.05 -13.04 32.30
C VAL A 330 5.65 -13.65 33.60
N ALA A 331 6.95 -13.95 33.63
CA ALA A 331 7.60 -14.57 34.78
C ALA A 331 7.59 -13.70 36.06
N GLY A 332 7.25 -12.41 35.96
CA GLY A 332 6.92 -11.55 37.11
C GLY A 332 5.47 -11.67 37.62
N TRP A 333 4.61 -12.44 36.93
CA TRP A 333 3.19 -12.65 37.26
C TRP A 333 2.94 -14.01 37.92
N LYS A 334 3.97 -14.60 38.54
CA LYS A 334 3.89 -15.88 39.27
C LYS A 334 3.11 -15.80 40.60
N ASP A 335 2.30 -14.76 40.81
CA ASP A 335 1.34 -14.72 41.91
C ASP A 335 -0.08 -14.95 41.37
N PRO A 336 -0.57 -16.20 41.34
CA PRO A 336 -1.93 -16.52 40.91
C PRO A 336 -3.02 -15.94 41.83
N GLY A 337 -2.67 -15.25 42.93
CA GLY A 337 -3.62 -14.68 43.89
C GLY A 337 -4.24 -13.31 43.54
N LEU A 338 -3.78 -12.61 42.49
CA LEU A 338 -4.19 -11.22 42.20
C LEU A 338 -5.11 -11.05 40.97
N TRP A 339 -5.64 -12.13 40.41
CA TRP A 339 -6.49 -12.11 39.20
C TRP A 339 -7.96 -11.77 39.45
N GLY A 340 -8.22 -10.87 40.41
CA GLY A 340 -9.54 -10.32 40.70
C GLY A 340 -9.72 -8.93 40.09
N GLY A 341 -9.74 -8.84 38.75
CA GLY A 341 -10.25 -7.65 38.07
C GLY A 341 -9.18 -6.74 37.49
N CYS A 342 -8.93 -6.91 36.19
CA CYS A 342 -8.69 -5.83 35.22
C CYS A 342 -8.52 -6.49 33.85
N TRP A 343 -9.65 -6.90 33.28
CA TRP A 343 -9.82 -7.10 31.85
C TRP A 343 -10.98 -6.19 31.43
N TRP A 344 -10.66 -5.01 30.92
CA TRP A 344 -11.51 -4.20 30.04
C TRP A 344 -10.60 -3.47 29.06
#